data_AF-A0A9R0I5C5-F1
#
_entry.id   AF-A0A9R0I5C5-F1
#
_cell.length_a   1.000
_cell.length_b   1.000
_cell.length_c   1.000
_cell.angle_alpha   90.00
_cell.angle_beta   90.00
_cell.angle_gamma   90.00
#
_symmetry.space_group_name_H-M   'P 1'
#
loop_
_entity.id
_entity.type
_entity.pdbx_description
1 polymer ?
#
loop_
_entity_poly.entity_id
_entity_poly.type
_entity_poly.pdbx_seq_one_letter_code
_entity_poly.pdbx_strand_id
1 'polypeptide(L)'
;MYLKLWEKTKRHKNGKFDDEAEIKYNKFKQLHEKEVGEKGADNVSVDVAYENVLGYRPGYARGLGKGHPVLSKDLKKGRVELEVTVVQLQNENNTMRAEFEHHKAETLRKENEAKKKQEELEQKLKLIMEKIGLESLT
;
A
#
# COMPACT_ATOMS: atom_id res chain seq x y z
N MET A 1 11.17 26.71 27.56
CA MET A 1 10.68 27.61 26.47
C MET A 1 9.25 27.28 25.98
N TYR A 2 8.92 26.00 25.86
CA TYR A 2 7.63 25.48 25.38
C TYR A 2 6.41 25.82 26.29
N LEU A 3 6.59 25.96 27.60
CA LEU A 3 5.50 26.36 28.52
C LEU A 3 4.90 27.73 28.16
N LYS A 4 5.75 28.74 27.96
CA LYS A 4 5.33 30.09 27.54
C LYS A 4 4.64 30.08 26.17
N LEU A 5 5.07 29.19 25.27
CA LEU A 5 4.45 29.04 23.95
C LEU A 5 3.06 28.39 24.07
N TRP A 6 2.89 27.38 24.93
CA TRP A 6 1.60 26.75 25.19
C TRP A 6 0.60 27.74 25.79
N GLU A 7 1.03 28.54 26.78
CA GLU A 7 0.21 29.62 27.35
C GLU A 7 -0.25 30.60 26.27
N LYS A 8 0.64 31.07 25.41
CA LYS A 8 0.27 32.03 24.36
C LYS A 8 -0.70 31.46 23.33
N THR A 9 -0.63 30.16 23.04
CA THR A 9 -1.37 29.55 21.93
C THR A 9 -2.68 28.90 22.34
N LYS A 10 -2.80 28.44 23.58
CA LYS A 10 -3.96 27.69 24.07
C LYS A 10 -4.75 28.38 25.15
N ARG A 11 -4.26 29.49 25.70
CA ARG A 11 -4.99 30.28 26.68
C ARG A 11 -6.03 31.14 25.96
N HIS A 12 -7.26 31.04 26.40
CA HIS A 12 -8.37 31.84 25.88
C HIS A 12 -8.27 33.29 26.35
N LYS A 13 -9.06 34.17 25.73
CA LYS A 13 -9.15 35.60 26.11
C LYS A 13 -9.62 35.81 27.55
N ASN A 14 -10.37 34.85 28.10
CA ASN A 14 -10.81 34.84 29.51
C ASN A 14 -9.71 34.37 30.49
N GLY A 15 -8.50 34.08 29.99
CA GLY A 15 -7.36 33.67 30.80
C GLY A 15 -7.36 32.21 31.24
N LYS A 16 -8.35 31.40 30.83
CA LYS A 16 -8.42 29.96 31.13
C LYS A 16 -7.95 29.10 29.96
N PHE A 17 -7.60 27.86 30.26
CA PHE A 17 -7.40 26.80 29.26
C PHE A 17 -8.68 25.99 29.12
N ASP A 18 -8.82 25.27 27.99
CA ASP A 18 -9.74 24.13 27.93
C ASP A 18 -9.18 22.97 28.77
N ASP A 19 -10.06 22.09 29.25
CA ASP A 19 -9.68 20.96 30.11
C ASP A 19 -8.53 20.11 29.51
N GLU A 20 -8.60 19.80 28.21
CA GLU A 20 -7.52 19.08 27.53
C GLU A 20 -6.21 19.87 27.45
N ALA A 21 -6.31 21.18 27.25
CA ALA A 21 -5.15 22.06 27.14
C ALA A 21 -4.48 22.23 28.51
N GLU A 22 -5.25 22.24 29.59
CA GLU A 22 -4.78 22.27 30.96
C GLU A 22 -4.07 20.96 31.36
N ILE A 23 -4.64 19.80 31.01
CA ILE A 23 -3.99 18.49 31.23
C ILE A 23 -2.63 18.45 30.52
N LYS A 24 -2.56 18.91 29.26
CA LYS A 24 -1.29 18.95 28.49
C LYS A 24 -0.31 19.98 29.07
N TYR A 25 -0.79 21.13 29.54
CA TYR A 25 0.04 22.12 30.20
C TYR A 25 0.68 21.56 31.48
N ASN A 26 -0.08 20.83 32.29
CA ASN A 26 0.45 20.17 33.50
C ASN A 26 1.51 19.12 33.17
N LYS A 27 1.36 18.37 32.08
CA LYS A 27 2.41 17.44 31.59
C LYS A 27 3.68 18.16 31.15
N PHE A 28 3.55 19.29 30.44
CA PHE A 28 4.71 20.12 30.10
C PHE A 28 5.40 20.67 31.36
N LYS A 29 4.62 21.02 32.40
CA LYS A 29 5.16 21.52 33.67
C LYS A 29 5.93 20.44 34.41
N GLN A 30 5.39 19.22 34.49
CA GLN A 30 6.09 18.07 35.06
C GLN A 30 7.39 17.75 34.32
N LEU A 31 7.38 17.82 32.98
CA LEU A 31 8.59 17.62 32.18
C LEU A 31 9.65 18.68 32.50
N HIS A 32 9.24 19.95 32.61
CA HIS A 32 10.14 21.04 32.98
C HIS A 32 10.73 20.86 34.38
N GLU A 33 9.90 20.53 35.37
CA GLU A 33 10.33 20.31 36.76
C GLU A 33 11.31 19.14 36.87
N LYS A 34 11.07 18.05 36.14
CA LYS A 34 11.98 16.90 36.09
C LYS A 34 13.33 17.27 35.49
N GLU A 35 13.34 17.97 34.36
CA GLU A 35 14.58 18.35 33.65
C GLU A 35 15.40 19.37 34.44
N VAL A 36 14.75 20.34 35.08
CA VAL A 36 15.42 21.29 35.99
C VAL A 36 15.96 20.57 37.22
N GLY A 37 15.20 19.62 37.79
CA GLY A 37 15.64 18.85 38.96
C GLY A 37 16.83 17.93 38.68
N GLU A 38 16.86 17.29 37.50
CA GLU A 38 17.91 16.34 37.12
C GLU A 38 19.16 17.02 36.53
N LYS A 39 18.99 18.05 35.70
CA LYS A 39 20.09 18.67 34.94
C LYS A 39 20.42 20.10 35.38
N GLY A 40 19.70 20.64 36.36
CA GLY A 40 19.85 22.00 36.87
C GLY A 40 19.29 23.11 35.95
N ALA A 41 18.91 22.78 34.72
CA ALA A 41 18.31 23.69 33.76
C ALA A 41 17.46 22.94 32.73
N ASP A 42 16.38 23.59 32.28
CA ASP A 42 15.55 23.09 31.18
C ASP A 42 16.20 23.39 29.83
N ASN A 43 16.99 22.42 29.36
CA ASN A 43 17.64 22.45 28.05
C ASN A 43 16.80 21.75 26.96
N VAL A 44 15.55 21.38 27.24
CA VAL A 44 14.71 20.65 26.29
C VAL A 44 14.22 21.59 25.18
N SER A 45 14.47 21.18 23.93
CA SER A 45 13.98 21.91 22.76
C SER A 45 12.46 21.84 22.67
N VAL A 46 11.84 22.85 22.04
CA VAL A 46 10.38 22.91 21.93
C VAL A 46 9.82 21.70 21.19
N ASP A 47 10.48 21.27 20.11
CA ASP A 47 10.04 20.14 19.31
C ASP A 47 10.04 18.83 20.11
N VAL A 48 11.12 18.57 20.87
CA VAL A 48 11.24 17.37 21.72
C VAL A 48 10.21 17.40 22.86
N ALA A 49 9.99 18.56 23.48
CA ALA A 49 8.95 18.69 24.50
C ALA A 49 7.56 18.40 23.93
N TYR A 50 7.25 18.95 22.74
CA TYR A 50 5.96 18.76 22.09
C TYR A 50 5.76 17.31 21.66
N GLU A 51 6.78 16.65 21.12
CA GLU A 51 6.74 15.23 20.78
C GLU A 51 6.48 14.36 22.03
N ASN A 52 7.16 14.63 23.14
CA ASN A 52 6.99 13.88 24.38
C ASN A 52 5.58 14.02 24.98
N VAL A 53 5.02 15.23 24.98
CA VAL A 53 3.73 15.51 25.65
C VAL A 53 2.52 15.27 24.74
N LEU A 54 2.65 15.55 23.44
CA LEU A 54 1.54 15.49 22.48
C LEU A 54 1.63 14.29 21.53
N GLY A 55 2.76 13.57 21.53
CA GLY A 55 3.07 12.53 20.56
C GLY A 55 3.52 13.10 19.20
N TYR A 56 4.05 12.22 18.35
CA TYR A 56 4.35 12.55 16.96
C TYR A 56 3.06 12.96 16.23
N ARG A 57 2.92 14.25 15.93
CA ARG A 57 1.90 14.72 14.99
C ARG A 57 2.54 14.77 13.61
N PRO A 58 2.20 13.86 12.68
CA PRO A 58 2.67 13.98 11.30
C PRO A 58 2.28 15.37 10.79
N GLY A 59 3.27 16.11 10.31
CA GLY A 59 3.07 17.48 9.84
C GLY A 59 1.97 17.52 8.79
N TYR A 60 0.89 18.23 9.07
CA TYR A 60 -0.17 18.46 8.11
C TYR A 60 0.35 19.44 7.05
N ALA A 61 0.61 18.97 5.83
CA ALA A 61 0.40 19.83 4.67
C ALA A 61 -1.11 20.09 4.60
N ARG A 62 -1.55 21.36 4.74
CA ARG A 62 -2.96 21.71 4.61
C ARG A 62 -3.49 21.21 3.26
N GLY A 63 -4.48 20.31 3.28
CA GLY A 63 -5.25 19.91 2.08
C GLY A 63 -5.09 18.46 1.60
N LEU A 64 -4.26 17.62 2.22
CA LEU A 64 -3.99 16.25 1.72
C LEU A 64 -4.17 15.16 2.78
N GLY A 65 -5.40 14.98 3.29
CA GLY A 65 -5.79 13.79 4.07
C GLY A 65 -4.84 13.37 5.21
N LYS A 66 -4.93 12.11 5.65
CA LYS A 66 -3.89 11.51 6.52
C LYS A 66 -2.69 11.15 5.64
N GLY A 67 -1.78 12.09 5.44
CA GLY A 67 -0.54 11.86 4.68
C GLY A 67 0.35 10.83 5.37
N HIS A 68 0.93 9.93 4.57
CA HIS A 68 1.99 9.01 4.99
C HIS A 68 3.18 9.84 5.51
N PRO A 69 3.86 9.44 6.61
CA PRO A 69 5.06 10.14 7.07
C PRO A 69 6.05 10.27 5.92
N VAL A 70 6.60 11.47 5.75
CA VAL A 70 7.69 11.74 4.81
C VAL A 70 8.85 10.85 5.22
N LEU A 71 9.09 9.77 4.46
CA LEU A 71 10.25 8.91 4.62
C LEU A 71 11.51 9.79 4.61
N SER A 72 12.46 9.47 5.49
CA SER A 72 13.65 10.26 5.75
C SER A 72 14.38 10.69 4.47
N LYS A 73 15.20 11.74 4.58
CA LYS A 73 15.97 12.35 3.47
C LYS A 73 16.98 11.40 2.77
N ASP A 74 16.95 10.10 3.06
CA ASP A 74 17.74 9.03 2.43
C ASP A 74 17.14 8.55 1.09
N LEU A 75 16.57 9.47 0.30
CA LEU A 75 15.88 9.24 -0.98
C LEU A 75 16.66 8.40 -2.00
N LYS A 76 18.00 8.30 -1.87
CA LYS A 76 18.84 7.54 -2.79
C LYS A 76 18.76 6.03 -2.58
N LYS A 77 18.55 5.53 -1.35
CA LYS A 77 18.44 4.08 -1.09
C LYS A 77 17.10 3.53 -1.59
N GLY A 78 16.01 4.23 -1.27
CA GLY A 78 14.66 3.82 -1.69
C GLY A 78 14.46 3.83 -3.21
N ARG A 79 15.10 4.75 -3.95
CA ARG A 79 14.97 4.80 -5.41
C ARG A 79 15.62 3.59 -6.10
N VAL A 80 16.81 3.18 -5.66
CA VAL A 80 17.52 2.03 -6.25
C VAL A 80 16.77 0.73 -5.95
N GLU A 81 16.28 0.55 -4.72
CA GLU A 81 15.45 -0.60 -4.36
C GLU A 81 14.15 -0.66 -5.17
N LEU A 82 13.50 0.49 -5.40
CA LEU A 82 12.31 0.59 -6.25
C LEU A 82 12.62 0.27 -7.71
N GLU A 83 13.73 0.76 -8.26
CA GLU A 83 14.15 0.46 -9.64
C GLU A 83 14.42 -1.05 -9.83
N VAL A 84 15.08 -1.70 -8.86
CA VAL A 84 15.27 -3.16 -8.88
C VAL A 84 13.94 -3.90 -8.82
N THR A 85 13.03 -3.47 -7.94
CA THR A 85 11.70 -4.09 -7.80
C THR A 85 10.88 -3.96 -9.08
N VAL A 86 10.95 -2.80 -9.75
CA VAL A 86 10.26 -2.57 -11.02
C VAL A 86 10.77 -3.52 -12.10
N VAL A 87 12.10 -3.70 -12.21
CA VAL A 87 12.69 -4.61 -13.20
C VAL A 87 12.28 -6.06 -12.92
N GLN A 88 12.28 -6.48 -11.65
CA GLN A 88 11.82 -7.82 -11.27
C GLN A 88 10.35 -8.06 -11.67
N LEU A 89 9.46 -7.13 -11.32
CA LEU A 89 8.04 -7.22 -11.65
C LEU A 89 7.77 -7.19 -13.17
N GLN A 90 8.59 -6.48 -13.94
CA GLN A 90 8.50 -6.48 -15.40
C GLN A 90 8.88 -7.85 -15.98
N ASN A 91 9.95 -8.48 -15.45
CA ASN A 91 10.37 -9.81 -15.87
C ASN A 91 9.31 -10.86 -15.53
N GLU A 92 8.77 -10.84 -14.31
CA GLU A 92 7.70 -11.74 -13.88
C GLU A 92 6.42 -11.57 -14.72
N ASN A 93 6.07 -10.33 -15.09
CA ASN A 93 4.95 -10.11 -16.00
C ASN A 93 5.20 -10.68 -17.40
N ASN A 94 6.42 -10.56 -17.92
CA ASN A 94 6.77 -11.10 -19.23
C ASN A 94 6.73 -12.64 -19.23
N THR A 95 7.20 -13.29 -18.16
CA THR A 95 7.12 -14.75 -18.03
C THR A 95 5.68 -15.23 -17.95
N MET A 96 4.84 -14.60 -17.11
CA MET A 96 3.42 -14.95 -16.99
C MET A 96 2.67 -14.76 -18.31
N ARG A 97 2.99 -13.71 -19.09
CA ARG A 97 2.40 -13.51 -20.41
C ARG A 97 2.78 -14.62 -21.39
N ALA A 98 4.06 -15.01 -21.41
CA ALA A 98 4.52 -16.10 -22.27
C ALA A 98 3.86 -17.44 -21.91
N GLU A 99 3.73 -17.75 -20.62
CA GLU A 99 3.02 -18.95 -20.13
C GLU A 99 1.54 -18.94 -20.52
N PHE A 100 0.88 -17.78 -20.39
CA PHE A 100 -0.51 -17.62 -20.79
C PHE A 100 -0.72 -17.84 -22.30
N GLU A 101 0.14 -17.25 -23.13
CA GLU A 101 0.11 -17.43 -24.58
C GLU A 101 0.39 -18.89 -24.97
N HIS A 102 1.33 -19.55 -24.31
CA HIS A 102 1.62 -20.97 -24.51
C HIS A 102 0.40 -21.83 -24.19
N HIS A 103 -0.22 -21.64 -23.02
CA HIS A 103 -1.42 -22.38 -22.64
C HIS A 103 -2.58 -22.14 -23.62
N LYS A 104 -2.76 -20.90 -24.10
CA LYS A 104 -3.77 -20.58 -25.11
C LYS A 104 -3.50 -21.28 -26.45
N ALA A 105 -2.24 -21.39 -26.86
CA ALA A 105 -1.87 -22.11 -28.08
C ALA A 105 -2.10 -23.62 -27.94
N GLU A 106 -1.78 -24.21 -26.78
CA GLU A 106 -2.03 -25.62 -26.50
C GLU A 106 -3.52 -25.97 -26.47
N THR A 107 -4.36 -25.13 -25.87
CA THR A 107 -5.81 -25.36 -25.85
C THR A 107 -6.40 -25.33 -27.25
N LEU A 108 -6.00 -24.36 -28.08
CA LEU A 108 -6.40 -24.29 -29.49
C LEU A 108 -5.93 -25.52 -30.29
N ARG A 109 -4.71 -26.02 -30.04
CA ARG A 109 -4.22 -27.26 -30.68
C ARG A 109 -5.08 -28.45 -30.31
N LYS A 110 -5.35 -28.66 -29.02
CA LYS A 110 -6.20 -29.75 -28.54
C LYS A 110 -7.62 -29.67 -29.10
N GLU A 111 -8.19 -28.47 -29.20
CA GLU A 111 -9.51 -28.26 -29.79
C GLU A 111 -9.53 -28.63 -31.29
N ASN A 112 -8.51 -28.21 -32.05
CA ASN A 112 -8.39 -28.55 -33.46
C ASN A 112 -8.17 -30.05 -33.69
N GLU A 113 -7.39 -30.72 -32.84
CA GLU A 113 -7.22 -32.18 -32.89
C GLU A 113 -8.52 -32.92 -32.56
N ALA A 114 -9.29 -32.42 -31.60
CA ALA A 114 -10.60 -32.98 -31.27
C ALA A 114 -11.58 -32.85 -32.44
N LYS A 115 -11.64 -31.67 -33.08
CA LYS A 115 -12.48 -31.44 -34.27
C LYS A 115 -12.11 -32.38 -35.42
N LYS A 116 -10.83 -32.54 -35.73
CA LYS A 116 -10.37 -33.48 -36.78
C LYS A 116 -10.78 -34.92 -36.48
N LYS A 117 -10.62 -35.38 -35.23
CA LYS A 117 -11.04 -36.73 -34.82
C LYS A 117 -12.56 -36.91 -34.95
N GLN A 118 -13.33 -35.87 -34.63
CA GLN A 118 -14.77 -35.88 -34.79
C GLN A 118 -15.17 -35.98 -36.27
N GLU A 119 -14.59 -35.15 -37.14
CA GLU A 119 -14.82 -35.20 -38.60
C GLU A 119 -14.46 -36.57 -39.20
N GLU A 120 -13.35 -37.18 -38.78
CA GLU A 120 -12.97 -38.53 -39.22
C GLU A 120 -13.98 -39.60 -38.78
N LEU A 121 -14.52 -39.50 -37.57
CA LEU A 121 -15.55 -40.41 -37.07
C LEU A 121 -16.86 -40.22 -37.81
N GLU A 122 -17.27 -38.98 -38.08
CA GLU A 122 -18.47 -38.67 -38.88
C GLU A 122 -18.35 -39.20 -40.31
N GLN A 123 -17.18 -39.06 -40.95
CA GLN A 123 -16.91 -39.63 -42.27
C GLN A 123 -16.98 -41.17 -42.27
N LYS A 124 -16.38 -41.82 -41.26
CA LYS A 124 -16.45 -43.28 -41.11
C LYS A 124 -17.88 -43.76 -40.88
N LEU A 125 -18.66 -43.05 -40.06
CA LEU A 125 -20.07 -43.35 -39.82
C LEU A 125 -20.89 -43.23 -41.11
N LYS A 126 -20.68 -42.16 -41.89
CA LYS A 126 -21.35 -41.97 -43.18
C LYS A 126 -21.06 -43.11 -44.16
N LEU A 127 -19.78 -43.52 -44.29
CA LEU A 127 -19.39 -44.66 -45.12
C LEU A 127 -20.02 -45.98 -44.67
N ILE A 128 -20.20 -46.19 -43.36
CA ILE A 128 -20.87 -47.38 -42.82
C ILE A 128 -22.38 -47.33 -43.13
N MET A 129 -23.03 -46.16 -42.95
CA MET A 129 -24.44 -45.98 -43.27
C MET A 129 -24.73 -46.24 -44.76
N GLU A 130 -23.87 -45.74 -45.65
CA GLU A 130 -23.92 -45.99 -47.10
C GLU A 130 -23.81 -47.49 -47.41
N LYS A 131 -22.81 -48.18 -46.82
CA LYS A 131 -22.60 -49.63 -47.05
C LYS A 131 -23.72 -50.53 -46.53
N ILE A 132 -24.40 -50.14 -45.45
CA ILE A 132 -25.50 -50.91 -44.85
C ILE A 132 -26.85 -50.55 -45.52
N GLY A 133 -26.88 -49.57 -46.43
CA GLY A 133 -28.10 -49.16 -47.15
C GLY A 133 -29.10 -48.42 -46.27
N LEU A 134 -28.63 -47.77 -45.20
CA LEU A 134 -29.45 -46.98 -44.25
C LEU A 134 -29.65 -45.53 -44.70
N GLU A 135 -29.29 -45.18 -45.94
CA GLU A 135 -29.33 -43.81 -46.46
C GLU A 135 -30.75 -43.22 -46.57
N SER A 136 -31.80 -44.02 -46.34
CA SER A 136 -33.21 -43.61 -46.51
C SER A 136 -34.04 -43.54 -45.22
N LEU A 137 -33.44 -43.36 -44.03
CA LEU A 137 -34.19 -43.28 -42.75
C LEU A 137 -34.24 -41.89 -42.10
N THR A 138 -33.92 -40.82 -42.84
CA THR A 138 -34.30 -39.44 -42.48
C THR A 138 -35.38 -38.91 -43.39
#